data_AF-A0A931DV98-F1
#
_entry.id   AF-A0A931DV98-F1
#
_cell.length_a   1.000
_cell.length_b   1.000
_cell.length_c   1.000
_cell.angle_alpha   90.00
_cell.angle_beta   90.00
_cell.angle_gamma   90.00
#
_symmetry.space_group_name_H-M   'P 1'
#
loop_
_entity.id
_entity.type
_entity.pdbx_description
1 polymer ?
#
loop_
_entity_poly.entity_id
_entity_poly.type
_entity_poly.pdbx_seq_one_letter_code
_entity_poly.pdbx_strand_id
1 'polypeptide(L)'
;MTDALETTSDDINVERNEVEEIIEEAKASFIESGSLIDNIKNRDMRTVKIDLGYDEVNSEKLIGIEAALGQLRNILDQAERNGSGVDELKKVVAKLKRDIKKANAEDAGEIQDQIEEGERQISERIALLEQMAPLRAKQIEMDMAADEVRALVNKESLSIELRAIPYKIARGAARRARKTLGLTEKGIPEDRQDEFEEQQLLELAFDMVGRFRDNRNGRSGTKLSLEEIETIRDFMPISQSSKFFAAVNDLQFRNAISESAIAQADF
;
A
#
# COMPACT_ATOMS: atom_id res chain seq x y z
N MET A 1 67.71 -12.07 -47.18
CA MET A 1 66.58 -11.13 -47.00
C MET A 1 65.44 -11.94 -46.38
N THR A 2 65.50 -12.15 -45.07
CA THR A 2 64.56 -12.98 -44.30
C THR A 2 64.54 -12.39 -42.90
N ASP A 3 63.91 -11.23 -42.73
CA ASP A 3 63.91 -10.56 -41.41
C ASP A 3 62.80 -9.51 -41.24
N ALA A 4 61.64 -9.66 -41.88
CA ALA A 4 60.57 -8.65 -41.79
C ALA A 4 59.15 -9.20 -41.63
N LEU A 5 58.98 -10.51 -41.36
CA LEU A 5 57.65 -11.13 -41.33
C LEU A 5 57.35 -11.97 -40.07
N GLU A 6 58.28 -12.07 -39.11
CA GLU A 6 58.04 -12.80 -37.85
C GLU A 6 57.65 -11.89 -36.68
N THR A 7 57.76 -10.57 -36.79
CA THR A 7 57.41 -9.63 -35.70
C THR A 7 55.95 -9.22 -35.66
N THR A 8 55.09 -9.75 -36.53
CA THR A 8 53.67 -9.31 -36.58
C THR A 8 52.69 -10.33 -35.99
N SER A 9 53.01 -11.63 -35.91
CA SER A 9 52.02 -12.59 -35.37
C SER A 9 51.95 -12.58 -33.86
N ASP A 10 53.09 -12.41 -33.19
CA ASP A 10 53.15 -12.49 -31.72
C ASP A 10 52.61 -11.20 -31.08
N ASP A 11 52.94 -10.03 -31.65
CA ASP A 11 52.39 -8.74 -31.19
C ASP A 11 50.87 -8.66 -31.39
N ILE A 12 50.34 -9.17 -32.52
CA ILE A 12 48.88 -9.22 -32.77
C ILE A 12 48.17 -10.18 -31.80
N ASN A 13 48.81 -11.28 -31.42
CA ASN A 13 48.24 -12.23 -30.46
C ASN A 13 48.27 -11.67 -29.03
N VAL A 14 49.30 -10.88 -28.67
CA VAL A 14 49.37 -10.16 -27.40
C VAL A 14 48.26 -9.10 -27.31
N GLU A 15 48.12 -8.25 -28.34
CA GLU A 15 47.05 -7.22 -28.37
C GLU A 15 45.66 -7.84 -28.33
N ARG A 16 45.45 -8.99 -28.99
CA ARG A 16 44.17 -9.70 -28.97
C ARG A 16 43.83 -10.25 -27.58
N ASN A 17 44.82 -10.80 -26.89
CA ASN A 17 44.62 -11.33 -25.53
C ASN A 17 44.33 -10.19 -24.54
N GLU A 18 45.00 -9.05 -24.66
CA GLU A 18 44.72 -7.86 -23.83
C GLU A 18 43.31 -7.32 -24.09
N VAL A 19 42.85 -7.30 -25.34
CA VAL A 19 41.47 -6.89 -25.67
C VAL A 19 40.44 -7.88 -25.12
N GLU A 20 40.71 -9.19 -25.19
CA GLU A 20 39.82 -10.20 -24.61
C GLU A 20 39.77 -10.11 -23.08
N GLU A 21 40.88 -9.80 -22.42
CA GLU A 21 40.94 -9.59 -20.97
C GLU A 21 40.18 -8.33 -20.54
N ILE A 22 40.33 -7.21 -21.27
CA ILE A 22 39.55 -5.98 -21.04
C ILE A 22 38.04 -6.23 -21.24
N ILE A 23 37.67 -7.03 -22.24
CA ILE A 23 36.26 -7.39 -22.50
C ILE A 23 35.70 -8.26 -21.37
N GLU A 24 36.46 -9.23 -20.88
CA GLU A 24 36.02 -10.08 -19.76
C GLU A 24 36.00 -9.31 -18.44
N GLU A 25 36.94 -8.40 -18.19
CA GLU A 25 36.92 -7.50 -17.03
C GLU A 25 35.76 -6.50 -17.11
N ALA A 26 35.44 -6.00 -18.32
CA ALA A 26 34.27 -5.16 -18.55
C ALA A 26 32.96 -5.93 -18.34
N LYS A 27 32.86 -7.18 -18.80
CA LYS A 27 31.69 -8.05 -18.54
C LYS A 27 31.58 -8.43 -17.07
N ALA A 28 32.69 -8.79 -16.42
CA ALA A 28 32.74 -9.13 -15.01
C ALA A 28 32.35 -7.92 -14.16
N SER A 29 32.86 -6.72 -14.46
CA SER A 29 32.42 -5.50 -13.78
C SER A 29 30.94 -5.17 -14.05
N PHE A 30 30.39 -5.49 -15.23
CA PHE A 30 28.96 -5.34 -15.52
C PHE A 30 28.06 -6.34 -14.77
N ILE A 31 28.59 -7.52 -14.46
CA ILE A 31 27.93 -8.59 -13.70
C ILE A 31 28.06 -8.34 -12.18
N GLU A 32 29.25 -7.98 -11.68
CA GLU A 32 29.51 -7.62 -10.28
C GLU A 32 28.84 -6.30 -9.87
N SER A 33 28.73 -5.33 -10.78
CA SER A 33 27.98 -4.09 -10.55
C SER A 33 26.46 -4.26 -10.63
N GLY A 34 25.96 -5.51 -10.71
CA GLY A 34 24.55 -5.86 -10.58
C GLY A 34 23.67 -4.86 -11.31
N SER A 35 23.80 -4.84 -12.65
CA SER A 35 23.33 -3.85 -13.61
C SER A 35 22.74 -2.56 -13.01
N LEU A 36 23.28 -1.41 -13.41
CA LEU A 36 22.66 -0.10 -13.13
C LEU A 36 21.14 -0.12 -13.40
N ILE A 37 20.69 -0.94 -14.34
CA ILE A 37 19.29 -1.23 -14.67
C ILE A 37 18.55 -1.98 -13.56
N ASP A 38 19.13 -2.99 -12.92
CA ASP A 38 18.54 -3.69 -11.78
C ASP A 38 18.58 -2.85 -10.51
N ASN A 39 19.63 -2.04 -10.31
CA ASN A 39 19.67 -1.02 -9.25
C ASN A 39 18.66 0.14 -9.49
N ILE A 40 18.34 0.46 -10.75
CA ILE A 40 17.27 1.40 -11.12
C ILE A 40 15.88 0.75 -11.02
N LYS A 41 15.74 -0.54 -11.37
CA LYS A 41 14.49 -1.30 -11.20
C LYS A 41 14.16 -1.57 -9.72
N ASN A 42 15.19 -1.67 -8.87
CA ASN A 42 15.09 -1.86 -7.43
C ASN A 42 15.24 -0.55 -6.62
N ARG A 43 15.29 0.62 -7.28
CA ARG A 43 15.09 1.92 -6.62
C ARG A 43 13.63 2.01 -6.17
N ASP A 44 13.33 1.42 -5.03
CA ASP A 44 12.09 1.50 -4.25
C ASP A 44 10.84 1.87 -5.08
N MET A 45 10.61 1.09 -6.14
CA MET A 45 9.46 1.31 -7.01
C MET A 45 8.24 0.96 -6.19
N ARG A 46 7.50 1.98 -5.76
CA ARG A 46 6.30 1.80 -4.95
C ARG A 46 5.38 0.81 -5.66
N THR A 47 5.10 -0.30 -5.00
CA THR A 47 4.16 -1.31 -5.46
C THR A 47 2.90 -1.24 -4.62
N VAL A 48 1.75 -1.42 -5.27
CA VAL A 48 0.47 -1.59 -4.57
C VAL A 48 -0.13 -2.91 -5.02
N LYS A 49 -0.44 -3.79 -4.07
CA LYS A 49 -1.20 -5.00 -4.34
C LYS A 49 -2.67 -4.75 -4.04
N ILE A 50 -3.52 -5.10 -4.98
CA ILE A 50 -4.98 -5.03 -4.85
C ILE A 50 -5.59 -6.37 -5.24
N ASP A 51 -6.58 -6.79 -4.48
CA ASP A 51 -7.41 -7.94 -4.79
C ASP A 51 -8.79 -7.40 -5.21
N LEU A 52 -9.24 -7.78 -6.41
CA LEU A 52 -10.49 -7.35 -7.02
C LEU A 52 -11.46 -8.54 -7.08
N GLY A 53 -12.54 -8.50 -6.31
CA GLY A 53 -13.55 -9.57 -6.31
C GLY A 53 -14.38 -9.58 -7.58
N TYR A 54 -14.66 -10.76 -8.13
CA TYR A 54 -15.60 -10.90 -9.26
C TYR A 54 -17.06 -10.82 -8.83
N ASP A 55 -17.35 -11.22 -7.60
CA ASP A 55 -18.70 -11.20 -7.04
C ASP A 55 -18.97 -9.87 -6.32
N GLU A 56 -19.90 -9.09 -6.87
CA GLU A 56 -20.37 -7.83 -6.29
C GLU A 56 -20.94 -8.03 -4.90
N VAL A 57 -21.77 -9.06 -4.69
CA VAL A 57 -22.51 -9.25 -3.43
C VAL A 57 -21.56 -9.53 -2.27
N ASN A 58 -20.64 -10.49 -2.44
CA ASN A 58 -19.67 -10.79 -1.40
C ASN A 58 -18.65 -9.67 -1.21
N SER A 59 -18.26 -8.96 -2.29
CA SER A 59 -17.33 -7.83 -2.19
C SER A 59 -17.93 -6.65 -1.44
N GLU A 60 -19.19 -6.29 -1.72
CA GLU A 60 -19.91 -5.23 -1.00
C GLU A 60 -20.20 -5.63 0.44
N LYS A 61 -20.60 -6.88 0.67
CA LYS A 61 -20.79 -7.41 2.02
C LYS A 61 -19.49 -7.31 2.84
N LEU A 62 -18.35 -7.66 2.24
CA LEU A 62 -17.05 -7.52 2.90
C LEU A 62 -16.76 -6.06 3.26
N ILE A 63 -16.95 -5.12 2.33
CA ILE A 63 -16.75 -3.69 2.56
C ILE A 63 -17.64 -3.21 3.73
N GLY A 64 -18.91 -3.60 3.74
CA GLY A 64 -19.84 -3.24 4.81
C GLY A 64 -19.43 -3.78 6.17
N ILE A 65 -19.00 -5.05 6.24
CA ILE A 65 -18.51 -5.66 7.48
C ILE A 65 -17.23 -4.97 7.95
N GLU A 66 -16.28 -4.70 7.05
CA GLU A 66 -15.01 -4.04 7.40
C GLU A 66 -15.20 -2.61 7.89
N ALA A 67 -16.11 -1.84 7.28
CA ALA A 67 -16.47 -0.50 7.74
C ALA A 67 -17.07 -0.54 9.15
N ALA A 68 -18.00 -1.46 9.39
CA ALA A 68 -18.63 -1.63 10.70
C ALA A 68 -17.62 -2.11 11.76
N LEU A 69 -16.71 -3.03 11.42
CA LEU A 69 -15.60 -3.45 12.27
C LEU A 69 -14.67 -2.28 12.61
N GLY A 70 -14.34 -1.42 11.64
CA GLY A 70 -13.54 -0.23 11.88
C GLY A 70 -14.19 0.73 12.88
N GLN A 71 -15.49 0.98 12.74
CA GLN A 71 -16.25 1.80 13.70
C GLN A 71 -16.27 1.16 15.10
N LEU A 72 -16.52 -0.15 15.18
CA LEU A 72 -16.57 -0.89 16.44
C LEU A 72 -15.21 -0.88 17.15
N ARG A 73 -14.12 -1.10 16.42
CA ARG A 73 -12.74 -1.03 16.94
C ARG A 73 -12.44 0.36 17.48
N ASN A 74 -12.79 1.42 16.76
CA ASN A 74 -12.60 2.79 17.25
C ASN A 74 -13.35 3.07 18.55
N ILE A 75 -14.60 2.60 18.68
CA ILE A 75 -15.40 2.74 19.90
C ILE A 75 -14.73 1.98 21.06
N LEU A 76 -14.31 0.74 20.83
CA LEU A 76 -13.66 -0.09 21.82
C LEU A 76 -12.32 0.50 22.26
N ASP A 77 -11.48 0.94 21.32
CA ASP A 77 -10.20 1.60 21.61
C ASP A 77 -10.39 2.89 22.44
N GLN A 78 -11.41 3.69 22.11
CA GLN A 78 -11.71 4.90 22.86
C GLN A 78 -12.20 4.57 24.28
N ALA A 79 -13.07 3.58 24.42
CA ALA A 79 -13.56 3.14 25.72
C ALA A 79 -12.44 2.51 26.57
N GLU A 80 -11.52 1.76 25.96
CA GLU A 80 -10.35 1.19 26.63
C GLU A 80 -9.38 2.28 27.10
N ARG A 81 -9.13 3.31 26.29
CA ARG A 81 -8.34 4.46 26.71
C ARG A 81 -8.99 5.19 27.89
N ASN A 82 -10.30 5.38 27.86
CA ASN A 82 -11.04 6.03 28.95
C ASN A 82 -11.11 5.17 30.22
N GLY A 83 -11.20 3.85 30.06
CA GLY A 83 -11.20 2.86 31.14
C GLY A 83 -9.78 2.46 31.60
N SER A 84 -8.73 2.89 30.91
CA SER A 84 -7.34 2.62 31.29
C SER A 84 -6.99 3.29 32.62
N GLY A 85 -5.92 2.87 33.28
CA GLY A 85 -5.49 3.51 34.51
C GLY A 85 -6.24 3.08 35.78
N VAL A 86 -7.19 2.14 35.69
CA VAL A 86 -7.96 1.65 36.85
C VAL A 86 -7.06 1.03 37.90
N ASP A 87 -6.03 0.28 37.51
CA ASP A 87 -5.11 -0.36 38.44
C ASP A 87 -4.17 0.65 39.09
N GLU A 88 -3.71 1.66 38.33
CA GLU A 88 -2.95 2.79 38.87
C GLU A 88 -3.79 3.60 39.87
N LEU A 89 -5.05 3.92 39.52
CA LEU A 89 -5.99 4.60 40.41
C LEU A 89 -6.26 3.79 41.68
N LYS A 90 -6.47 2.48 41.58
CA LYS A 90 -6.61 1.58 42.74
C LYS A 90 -5.38 1.64 43.65
N LYS A 91 -4.17 1.68 43.08
CA LYS A 91 -2.92 1.82 43.86
C LYS A 91 -2.84 3.18 44.56
N VAL A 92 -3.23 4.27 43.87
CA VAL A 92 -3.26 5.63 44.44
C VAL A 92 -4.28 5.70 45.59
N VAL A 93 -5.51 5.24 45.40
CA VAL A 93 -6.54 5.19 46.44
C VAL A 93 -6.08 4.33 47.62
N ALA A 94 -5.48 3.17 47.37
CA ALA A 94 -4.94 2.32 48.43
C ALA A 94 -3.82 3.00 49.23
N LYS A 95 -3.02 3.86 48.60
CA LYS A 95 -1.99 4.67 49.27
C LYS A 95 -2.65 5.78 50.11
N LEU A 96 -3.59 6.53 49.55
CA LEU A 96 -4.33 7.57 50.27
C LEU A 96 -5.04 7.00 51.52
N LYS A 97 -5.65 5.81 51.42
CA LYS A 97 -6.25 5.09 52.57
C LYS A 97 -5.25 4.70 53.67
N ARG A 98 -3.96 4.62 53.38
CA ARG A 98 -2.91 4.41 54.40
C ARG A 98 -2.47 5.73 54.99
N ASP A 99 -2.38 6.76 54.17
CA ASP A 99 -1.90 8.09 54.56
C ASP A 99 -2.92 8.80 55.46
N ILE A 100 -4.24 8.63 55.22
CA ILE A 100 -5.30 9.16 56.08
C ILE A 100 -5.19 8.68 57.54
N LYS A 101 -4.69 7.46 57.76
CA LYS A 101 -4.51 6.89 59.11
C LYS A 101 -3.41 7.58 59.92
N LYS A 102 -2.57 8.39 59.26
CA LYS A 102 -1.42 9.09 59.85
C LYS A 102 -1.58 10.61 59.78
N ALA A 103 -2.67 11.10 59.20
CA ALA A 103 -2.92 12.50 58.94
C ALA A 103 -3.52 13.22 60.16
N ASN A 104 -3.28 14.53 60.25
CA ASN A 104 -3.95 15.39 61.23
C ASN A 104 -5.40 15.66 60.78
N ALA A 105 -6.25 16.20 61.67
CA ALA A 105 -7.69 16.31 61.42
C ALA A 105 -8.09 17.10 60.16
N GLU A 106 -7.32 18.13 59.79
CA GLU A 106 -7.57 18.95 58.59
C GLU A 106 -7.15 18.21 57.32
N ASP A 107 -5.91 17.70 57.27
CA ASP A 107 -5.38 16.89 56.16
C ASP A 107 -6.18 15.59 55.94
N ALA A 108 -6.74 15.01 57.01
CA ALA A 108 -7.54 13.80 56.93
C ALA A 108 -8.86 14.02 56.16
N GLY A 109 -9.45 15.22 56.24
CA GLY A 109 -10.64 15.58 55.47
C GLY A 109 -10.35 15.63 53.97
N GLU A 110 -9.29 16.34 53.58
CA GLU A 110 -8.89 16.44 52.16
C GLU A 110 -8.51 15.08 51.55
N ILE A 111 -7.81 14.24 52.31
CA ILE A 111 -7.46 12.89 51.85
C ILE A 111 -8.71 12.01 51.72
N GLN A 112 -9.70 12.17 52.60
CA GLN A 112 -10.97 11.44 52.52
C GLN A 112 -11.74 11.81 51.24
N ASP A 113 -11.85 13.10 50.93
CA ASP A 113 -12.51 13.57 49.70
C ASP A 113 -11.82 13.02 48.44
N GLN A 114 -10.48 12.97 48.42
CA GLN A 114 -9.71 12.38 47.32
C GLN A 114 -9.89 10.87 47.19
N ILE A 115 -10.06 10.15 48.30
CA ILE A 115 -10.38 8.72 48.30
C ILE A 115 -11.75 8.49 47.67
N GLU A 116 -12.76 9.24 48.10
CA GLU A 116 -14.13 9.12 47.59
C GLU A 116 -14.22 9.43 46.09
N GLU A 117 -13.55 10.49 45.65
CA GLU A 117 -13.44 10.83 44.23
C GLU A 117 -12.73 9.71 43.43
N GLY A 118 -11.63 9.18 43.96
CA GLY A 118 -10.89 8.08 43.33
C GLY A 118 -11.71 6.79 43.22
N GLU A 119 -12.47 6.44 44.26
CA GLU A 119 -13.37 5.28 44.26
C GLU A 119 -14.53 5.44 43.29
N ARG A 120 -15.09 6.65 43.18
CA ARG A 120 -16.10 6.99 42.17
C ARG A 120 -15.54 6.78 40.77
N GLN A 121 -14.38 7.35 40.47
CA GLN A 121 -13.72 7.20 39.15
C GLN A 121 -13.40 5.74 38.82
N ILE A 122 -12.94 4.95 39.80
CA ILE A 122 -12.70 3.51 39.61
C ILE A 122 -14.00 2.79 39.24
N SER A 123 -15.09 3.06 39.96
CA SER A 123 -16.38 2.42 39.74
C SER A 123 -16.95 2.77 38.36
N GLU A 124 -16.89 4.04 37.97
CA GLU A 124 -17.31 4.51 36.65
C GLU A 124 -16.52 3.86 35.51
N ARG A 125 -15.18 3.77 35.65
CA ARG A 125 -14.32 3.13 34.64
C ARG A 125 -14.54 1.63 34.55
N ILE A 126 -14.78 0.94 35.66
CA ILE A 126 -15.12 -0.49 35.65
C ILE A 126 -16.47 -0.70 34.95
N ALA A 127 -17.49 0.07 35.31
CA ALA A 127 -18.81 -0.03 34.68
C ALA A 127 -18.74 0.22 33.17
N LEU A 128 -17.92 1.18 32.72
CA LEU A 128 -17.65 1.42 31.31
C LEU A 128 -17.05 0.17 30.63
N LEU A 129 -16.00 -0.42 31.21
CA LEU A 129 -15.34 -1.62 30.66
C LEU A 129 -16.28 -2.84 30.63
N GLU A 130 -17.14 -3.00 31.63
CA GLU A 130 -18.15 -4.07 31.66
C GLU A 130 -19.19 -3.90 30.56
N GLN A 131 -19.64 -2.65 30.30
CA GLN A 131 -20.53 -2.36 29.18
C GLN A 131 -19.90 -2.65 27.81
N MET A 132 -18.56 -2.64 27.71
CA MET A 132 -17.85 -2.96 26.47
C MET A 132 -17.67 -4.45 26.22
N ALA A 133 -17.81 -5.32 27.23
CA ALA A 133 -17.68 -6.77 27.08
C ALA A 133 -18.58 -7.37 25.96
N PRO A 134 -19.89 -7.06 25.86
CA PRO A 134 -20.73 -7.56 24.77
C PRO A 134 -20.29 -7.02 23.39
N LEU A 135 -19.77 -5.78 23.33
CA LEU A 135 -19.27 -5.20 22.08
C LEU A 135 -17.98 -5.89 21.61
N ARG A 136 -17.10 -6.27 22.53
CA ARG A 136 -15.92 -7.10 22.20
C ARG A 136 -16.31 -8.49 21.69
N ALA A 137 -17.30 -9.13 22.31
CA ALA A 137 -17.81 -10.41 21.82
C ALA A 137 -18.37 -10.29 20.39
N LYS A 138 -19.14 -9.23 20.13
CA LYS A 138 -19.65 -8.91 18.80
C LYS A 138 -18.53 -8.61 17.80
N GLN A 139 -17.45 -7.94 18.23
CA GLN A 139 -16.30 -7.70 17.38
C GLN A 139 -15.68 -9.03 16.91
N ILE A 140 -15.48 -9.98 17.81
CA ILE A 140 -14.92 -11.30 17.47
C ILE A 140 -15.82 -12.04 16.47
N GLU A 141 -17.14 -12.04 16.70
CA GLU A 141 -18.10 -12.64 15.78
C GLU A 141 -18.04 -11.99 14.38
N MET A 142 -17.99 -10.66 14.33
CA MET A 142 -17.87 -9.93 13.07
C MET A 142 -16.52 -10.14 12.40
N ASP A 143 -15.43 -10.27 13.15
CA ASP A 143 -14.10 -10.59 12.62
C ASP A 143 -14.11 -11.98 11.96
N MET A 144 -14.73 -12.98 12.60
CA MET A 144 -14.90 -14.32 12.01
C MET A 144 -15.76 -14.28 10.74
N ALA A 145 -16.89 -13.57 10.77
CA ALA A 145 -17.75 -13.42 9.60
C ALA A 145 -17.01 -12.68 8.46
N ALA A 146 -16.19 -11.68 8.78
CA ALA A 146 -15.35 -11.00 7.80
C ALA A 146 -14.34 -11.97 7.17
N ASP A 147 -13.68 -12.81 7.96
CA ASP A 147 -12.70 -13.78 7.47
C ASP A 147 -13.32 -14.82 6.53
N GLU A 148 -14.53 -15.29 6.82
CA GLU A 148 -15.27 -16.18 5.92
C GLU A 148 -15.56 -15.50 4.57
N VAL A 149 -16.06 -14.26 4.60
CA VAL A 149 -16.35 -13.51 3.36
C VAL A 149 -15.06 -13.15 2.62
N ARG A 150 -13.97 -12.77 3.33
CA ARG A 150 -12.64 -12.56 2.73
C ARG A 150 -12.16 -13.80 2.00
N ALA A 151 -12.32 -14.98 2.58
CA ALA A 151 -11.90 -16.22 1.93
C ALA A 151 -12.69 -16.48 0.63
N LEU A 152 -14.00 -16.21 0.63
CA LEU A 152 -14.84 -16.32 -0.56
C LEU A 152 -14.42 -15.31 -1.65
N VAL A 153 -14.29 -14.03 -1.28
CA VAL A 153 -13.85 -12.98 -2.20
C VAL A 153 -12.46 -13.30 -2.75
N ASN A 154 -11.52 -13.71 -1.91
CA ASN A 154 -10.16 -14.06 -2.33
C ASN A 154 -10.14 -15.23 -3.31
N LYS A 155 -10.97 -16.26 -3.10
CA LYS A 155 -11.08 -17.39 -4.01
C LYS A 155 -11.61 -16.97 -5.40
N GLU A 156 -12.50 -15.99 -5.44
CA GLU A 156 -13.10 -15.45 -6.66
C GLU A 156 -12.61 -14.03 -6.94
N SER A 157 -11.29 -13.85 -6.97
CA SER A 157 -10.68 -12.54 -7.21
C SER A 157 -9.58 -12.54 -8.26
N LEU A 158 -9.31 -11.34 -8.78
CA LEU A 158 -8.14 -10.99 -9.54
C LEU A 158 -7.18 -10.18 -8.64
N SER A 159 -6.07 -10.79 -8.25
CA SER A 159 -4.97 -10.12 -7.56
C SER A 159 -4.10 -9.40 -8.58
N ILE A 160 -3.89 -8.10 -8.43
CA ILE A 160 -3.03 -7.29 -9.30
C ILE A 160 -1.97 -6.58 -8.46
N GLU A 161 -0.72 -6.67 -8.90
CA GLU A 161 0.39 -5.87 -8.41
C GLU A 161 0.61 -4.70 -9.38
N LEU A 162 0.30 -3.49 -8.93
CA LEU A 162 0.60 -2.24 -9.62
C LEU A 162 1.98 -1.75 -9.22
N ARG A 163 2.69 -1.14 -10.15
CA ARG A 163 4.00 -0.54 -9.98
C ARG A 163 3.96 0.91 -10.39
N ALA A 164 4.55 1.78 -9.58
CA ALA A 164 4.78 3.16 -9.95
C ALA A 164 5.66 3.22 -11.20
N ILE A 165 5.27 4.05 -12.17
CA ILE A 165 6.04 4.22 -13.40
C ILE A 165 6.67 5.61 -13.46
N PRO A 166 7.89 5.75 -14.01
CA PRO A 166 8.51 7.06 -14.20
C PRO A 166 7.63 8.01 -15.00
N TYR A 167 7.68 9.30 -14.69
CA TYR A 167 6.84 10.30 -15.33
C TYR A 167 6.97 10.36 -16.87
N LYS A 168 8.13 10.01 -17.43
CA LYS A 168 8.32 9.88 -18.89
C LYS A 168 7.41 8.82 -19.51
N ILE A 169 7.21 7.69 -18.83
CA ILE A 169 6.34 6.60 -19.28
C ILE A 169 4.87 7.03 -19.14
N ALA A 170 4.51 7.64 -18.01
CA ALA A 170 3.17 8.17 -17.78
C ALA A 170 2.74 9.23 -18.82
N ARG A 171 3.65 10.12 -19.24
CA ARG A 171 3.41 11.03 -20.37
C ARG A 171 3.18 10.30 -21.70
N GLY A 172 3.74 9.10 -21.86
CA GLY A 172 3.51 8.23 -23.00
C GLY A 172 2.06 7.75 -23.09
N ALA A 173 1.42 7.45 -21.95
CA ALA A 173 0.01 7.05 -21.90
C ALA A 173 -0.92 8.09 -22.53
N ALA A 174 -0.74 9.38 -22.20
CA ALA A 174 -1.52 10.47 -22.81
C ALA A 174 -1.37 10.54 -24.34
N ARG A 175 -0.18 10.25 -24.88
CA ARG A 175 0.05 10.22 -26.32
C ARG A 175 -0.65 9.03 -26.99
N ARG A 176 -0.63 7.87 -26.35
CA ARG A 176 -1.32 6.66 -26.84
C ARG A 176 -2.83 6.84 -26.80
N ALA A 177 -3.37 7.39 -25.71
CA ALA A 177 -4.79 7.71 -25.60
C ALA A 177 -5.28 8.65 -26.71
N ARG A 178 -4.53 9.74 -26.99
CA ARG A 178 -4.82 10.62 -28.14
C ARG A 178 -4.85 9.87 -29.46
N LYS A 179 -3.86 9.01 -29.69
CA LYS A 179 -3.76 8.21 -30.93
C LYS A 179 -4.95 7.26 -31.06
N THR A 180 -5.33 6.57 -29.99
CA THR A 180 -6.46 5.64 -29.94
C THR A 180 -7.79 6.36 -30.22
N LEU A 181 -7.97 7.56 -29.70
CA LEU A 181 -9.16 8.40 -29.91
C LEU A 181 -9.16 9.21 -31.21
N GLY A 182 -8.10 9.08 -32.03
CA GLY A 182 -7.95 9.81 -33.28
C GLY A 182 -7.78 11.33 -33.11
N LEU A 183 -7.35 11.80 -31.94
CA LEU A 183 -7.18 13.22 -31.62
C LEU A 183 -5.87 13.74 -32.21
N THR A 184 -5.96 14.58 -33.24
CA THR A 184 -4.80 15.20 -33.93
C THR A 184 -4.58 16.66 -33.58
N GLU A 185 -5.55 17.30 -32.92
CA GLU A 185 -5.55 18.73 -32.65
C GLU A 185 -4.62 19.12 -31.49
N LYS A 186 -4.23 20.41 -31.47
CA LYS A 186 -3.41 20.99 -30.40
C LYS A 186 -4.30 21.32 -29.19
N GLY A 187 -4.58 20.31 -28.38
CA GLY A 187 -5.49 20.42 -27.23
C GLY A 187 -6.25 19.12 -27.03
N ILE A 188 -7.10 19.06 -26.01
CA ILE A 188 -8.16 18.07 -25.96
C ILE A 188 -9.45 18.87 -26.10
N PRO A 189 -10.32 18.56 -27.09
CA PRO A 189 -11.63 19.21 -27.20
C PRO A 189 -12.43 19.04 -25.90
N GLU A 190 -13.11 20.09 -25.43
CA GLU A 190 -13.85 20.05 -24.16
C GLU A 190 -14.93 18.96 -24.15
N ASP A 191 -15.59 18.72 -25.28
CA ASP A 191 -16.60 17.68 -25.47
C ASP A 191 -16.04 16.25 -25.42
N ARG A 192 -14.72 16.09 -25.52
CA ARG A 192 -14.02 14.80 -25.50
C ARG A 192 -13.04 14.66 -24.34
N GLN A 193 -13.10 15.58 -23.37
CA GLN A 193 -12.20 15.59 -22.23
C GLN A 193 -12.35 14.31 -21.40
N ASP A 194 -13.59 13.91 -21.10
CA ASP A 194 -13.89 12.71 -20.31
C ASP A 194 -13.40 11.44 -21.02
N GLU A 195 -13.71 11.28 -22.32
CA GLU A 195 -13.23 10.14 -23.13
C GLU A 195 -11.71 10.03 -23.11
N PHE A 196 -11.02 11.18 -23.20
CA PHE A 196 -9.57 11.24 -23.17
C PHE A 196 -9.01 10.83 -21.81
N GLU A 197 -9.58 11.32 -20.72
CA GLU A 197 -9.15 11.00 -19.36
C GLU A 197 -9.34 9.50 -19.07
N GLU A 198 -10.47 8.92 -19.47
CA GLU A 198 -10.73 7.49 -19.34
C GLU A 198 -9.72 6.65 -20.13
N GLN A 199 -9.50 7.00 -21.41
CA GLN A 199 -8.54 6.25 -22.23
C GLN A 199 -7.10 6.41 -21.72
N GLN A 200 -6.73 7.60 -21.25
CA GLN A 200 -5.43 7.83 -20.64
C GLN A 200 -5.24 6.96 -19.41
N LEU A 201 -6.29 6.80 -18.60
CA LEU A 201 -6.23 6.00 -17.38
C LEU A 201 -6.07 4.49 -17.69
N LEU A 202 -6.72 3.99 -18.73
CA LEU A 202 -6.52 2.61 -19.23
C LEU A 202 -5.07 2.38 -19.67
N GLU A 203 -4.55 3.30 -20.47
CA GLU A 203 -3.16 3.27 -20.97
C GLU A 203 -2.14 3.35 -19.84
N LEU A 204 -2.46 4.12 -18.79
CA LEU A 204 -1.64 4.23 -17.60
C LEU A 204 -1.67 2.93 -16.79
N ALA A 205 -2.86 2.38 -16.55
CA ALA A 205 -3.03 1.11 -15.88
C ALA A 205 -2.26 -0.02 -16.59
N PHE A 206 -2.28 -0.06 -17.92
CA PHE A 206 -1.52 -1.03 -18.72
C PHE A 206 0.00 -0.99 -18.46
N ASP A 207 0.56 0.21 -18.33
CA ASP A 207 1.98 0.38 -18.01
C ASP A 207 2.29 0.04 -16.54
N MET A 208 1.33 0.24 -15.64
CA MET A 208 1.50 0.03 -14.20
C MET A 208 1.28 -1.41 -13.74
N VAL A 209 0.49 -2.21 -14.45
CA VAL A 209 0.30 -3.63 -14.12
C VAL A 209 1.63 -4.38 -14.28
N GLY A 210 2.20 -4.80 -13.14
CA GLY A 210 3.47 -5.52 -13.08
C GLY A 210 3.30 -7.04 -12.97
N ARG A 211 2.26 -7.50 -12.29
CA ARG A 211 1.86 -8.91 -12.17
C ARG A 211 0.37 -9.03 -11.93
N PHE A 212 -0.21 -10.15 -12.33
CA PHE A 212 -1.56 -10.52 -11.93
C PHE A 212 -1.67 -12.01 -11.61
N ARG A 213 -2.65 -12.36 -10.79
CA ARG A 213 -3.12 -13.72 -10.54
C ARG A 213 -4.63 -13.70 -10.44
N ASP A 214 -5.27 -14.43 -11.33
CA ASP A 214 -6.68 -14.78 -11.23
C ASP A 214 -6.81 -16.02 -10.33
N ASN A 215 -7.35 -15.81 -9.14
CA ASN A 215 -7.50 -16.86 -8.13
C ASN A 215 -8.65 -17.83 -8.47
N ARG A 216 -9.56 -17.46 -9.38
CA ARG A 216 -10.69 -18.30 -9.80
C ARG A 216 -10.24 -19.46 -10.66
N ASN A 217 -9.32 -19.23 -11.58
CA ASN A 217 -8.83 -20.23 -12.55
C ASN A 217 -7.34 -20.54 -12.41
N GLY A 218 -6.63 -19.85 -11.51
CA GLY A 218 -5.19 -20.02 -11.28
C GLY A 218 -4.30 -19.38 -12.35
N ARG A 219 -4.86 -18.66 -13.32
CA ARG A 219 -4.10 -17.95 -14.36
C ARG A 219 -3.25 -16.87 -13.69
N SER A 220 -1.99 -16.78 -14.08
CA SER A 220 -1.11 -15.71 -13.63
C SER A 220 -0.21 -15.24 -14.75
N GLY A 221 0.23 -13.98 -14.66
CA GLY A 221 1.10 -13.40 -15.67
C GLY A 221 1.76 -12.12 -15.17
N THR A 222 2.58 -11.54 -16.03
CA THR A 222 3.35 -10.33 -15.72
C THR A 222 2.70 -9.05 -16.28
N LYS A 223 1.66 -9.16 -17.10
CA LYS A 223 0.90 -8.02 -17.63
C LYS A 223 -0.51 -8.44 -18.02
N LEU A 224 -1.45 -7.51 -17.91
CA LEU A 224 -2.76 -7.61 -18.53
C LEU A 224 -2.73 -6.92 -19.90
N SER A 225 -3.51 -7.40 -20.87
CA SER A 225 -3.74 -6.66 -22.11
C SER A 225 -4.61 -5.42 -21.87
N LEU A 226 -4.62 -4.48 -22.83
CA LEU A 226 -5.54 -3.34 -22.77
C LEU A 226 -7.01 -3.81 -22.73
N GLU A 227 -7.36 -4.81 -23.54
CA GLU A 227 -8.70 -5.43 -23.57
C GLU A 227 -9.08 -6.03 -22.20
N GLU A 228 -8.12 -6.66 -21.50
CA GLU A 228 -8.35 -7.20 -20.15
C GLU A 228 -8.56 -6.08 -19.11
N ILE A 229 -7.90 -4.94 -19.29
CA ILE A 229 -8.08 -3.77 -18.41
C ILE A 229 -9.40 -3.05 -18.71
N GLU A 230 -9.79 -2.95 -19.99
CA GLU A 230 -11.12 -2.50 -20.39
C GLU A 230 -12.20 -3.41 -19.81
N THR A 231 -11.96 -4.73 -19.80
CA THR A 231 -12.87 -5.70 -19.17
C THR A 231 -13.01 -5.45 -17.66
N ILE A 232 -11.93 -5.06 -16.96
CA ILE A 232 -11.98 -4.65 -15.56
C ILE A 232 -12.86 -3.40 -15.39
N ARG A 233 -12.77 -2.42 -16.29
CA ARG A 233 -13.61 -1.22 -16.24
C ARG A 233 -15.09 -1.56 -16.46
N ASP A 234 -15.37 -2.36 -17.48
CA ASP A 234 -16.72 -2.53 -18.03
C ASP A 234 -17.53 -3.64 -17.35
N PHE A 235 -16.85 -4.67 -16.81
CA PHE A 235 -17.51 -5.89 -16.34
C PHE A 235 -17.20 -6.29 -14.89
N MET A 236 -16.25 -5.62 -14.21
CA MET A 236 -16.14 -5.82 -12.76
C MET A 236 -17.21 -5.03 -12.01
N PRO A 237 -17.57 -5.47 -10.79
CA PRO A 237 -18.41 -4.65 -9.90
C PRO A 237 -17.85 -3.24 -9.77
N ILE A 238 -18.74 -2.23 -9.78
CA ILE A 238 -18.35 -0.81 -9.84
C ILE A 238 -17.40 -0.45 -8.70
N SER A 239 -17.61 -1.00 -7.51
CA SER A 239 -16.74 -0.80 -6.35
C SER A 239 -15.31 -1.32 -6.57
N GLN A 240 -15.16 -2.42 -7.30
CA GLN A 240 -13.87 -3.06 -7.59
C GLN A 240 -13.13 -2.38 -8.74
N SER A 241 -13.83 -2.02 -9.82
CA SER A 241 -13.24 -1.23 -10.91
C SER A 241 -12.78 0.14 -10.40
N SER A 242 -13.61 0.81 -9.58
CA SER A 242 -13.25 2.08 -8.94
C SER A 242 -12.03 1.93 -8.03
N LYS A 243 -11.95 0.86 -7.23
CA LYS A 243 -10.78 0.55 -6.39
C LYS A 243 -9.51 0.37 -7.22
N PHE A 244 -9.59 -0.32 -8.35
CA PHE A 244 -8.48 -0.52 -9.27
C PHE A 244 -7.95 0.82 -9.82
N PHE A 245 -8.84 1.62 -10.40
CA PHE A 245 -8.45 2.88 -11.03
C PHE A 245 -8.07 3.98 -10.03
N ALA A 246 -8.64 3.97 -8.84
CA ALA A 246 -8.19 4.82 -7.74
C ALA A 246 -6.74 4.48 -7.34
N ALA A 247 -6.38 3.20 -7.27
CA ALA A 247 -5.02 2.77 -6.95
C ALA A 247 -4.01 3.16 -8.05
N VAL A 248 -4.41 3.07 -9.32
CA VAL A 248 -3.61 3.54 -10.47
C VAL A 248 -3.32 5.04 -10.34
N ASN A 249 -4.35 5.86 -10.10
CA ASN A 249 -4.21 7.30 -9.92
C ASN A 249 -3.36 7.66 -8.70
N ASP A 250 -3.65 7.11 -7.53
CA ASP A 250 -2.94 7.40 -6.28
C ASP A 250 -1.44 7.05 -6.40
N LEU A 251 -1.12 5.90 -7.00
CA LEU A 251 0.26 5.48 -7.20
C LEU A 251 1.00 6.42 -8.17
N GLN A 252 0.31 6.93 -9.19
CA GLN A 252 0.85 7.93 -10.10
C GLN A 252 1.09 9.30 -9.44
N PHE A 253 0.13 9.80 -8.64
CA PHE A 253 0.27 11.06 -7.90
C PHE A 253 1.39 10.98 -6.87
N ARG A 254 1.44 9.88 -6.10
CA ARG A 254 2.50 9.63 -5.12
C ARG A 254 3.88 9.59 -5.76
N ASN A 255 4.00 9.04 -6.97
CA ASN A 255 5.26 9.04 -7.70
C ASN A 255 5.64 10.45 -8.16
N ALA A 256 4.69 11.22 -8.69
CA ALA A 256 4.93 12.59 -9.13
C ALA A 256 5.41 13.50 -7.98
N ILE A 257 4.81 13.41 -6.80
CA ILE A 257 5.23 14.16 -5.60
C ILE A 257 6.66 13.79 -5.20
N SER A 258 6.98 12.49 -5.24
CA SER A 258 8.32 11.99 -4.88
C SER A 258 9.39 12.49 -5.85
N GLU A 259 9.11 12.41 -7.15
CA GLU A 259 10.03 12.92 -8.19
C GLU A 259 10.23 14.44 -8.06
N SER A 260 9.17 15.21 -7.77
CA SER A 260 9.29 16.66 -7.54
C SER A 260 10.08 17.01 -6.27
N ALA A 261 9.91 16.22 -5.20
CA ALA A 261 10.66 16.44 -3.96
C ALA A 261 12.15 16.17 -4.13
N ILE A 262 12.52 15.14 -4.90
CA ILE A 262 13.93 14.85 -5.24
C ILE A 262 14.52 15.96 -6.10
N ALA A 263 13.78 16.44 -7.11
CA ALA A 263 14.23 17.54 -7.97
C ALA A 263 14.42 18.88 -7.22
N GLN A 264 13.78 19.03 -6.06
CA GLN A 264 13.91 20.20 -5.19
C GLN A 264 14.93 20.00 -4.04
N ALA A 265 15.40 18.78 -3.81
CA ALA A 265 16.33 18.45 -2.72
C ALA A 265 17.81 18.59 -3.10
N ASP A 266 18.13 18.95 -4.35
CA ASP A 266 19.47 19.42 -4.72
C ASP A 266 19.68 20.85 -4.20
N PHE A 267 20.09 20.95 -2.93
CA PHE A 267 20.68 22.14 -2.29
C PHE A 267 22.05 21.79 -1.70
#